data_AF-A0A317ZEW0-F1
#
_entry.id   AF-A0A317ZEW0-F1
#
_cell.length_a   1.000
_cell.length_b   1.000
_cell.length_c   1.000
_cell.angle_alpha   90.00
_cell.angle_beta   90.00
_cell.angle_gamma   90.00
#
_symmetry.space_group_name_H-M   'P 1'
#
loop_
_entity.id
_entity.type
_entity.pdbx_description
1 polymer ?
#
loop_
_entity_poly.entity_id
_entity_poly.type
_entity_poly.pdbx_seq_one_letter_code
_entity_poly.pdbx_strand_id
1 'polypeptide(L)'
;MAEITKARTLTYDGEEVYARSHIDVVDGLDKSKLLTDEQKRKLENFNADAIDVATTSKNGLMSAQDKTKLDSLKQFDPDTLTNATTQKAGLMSAEDKRRLDELKTNSNAYDKGLSNATASSSVIAANINKWPNATQTVNLSKKVSECQNGIVLVWRSDTEDDNYHYQYVPKYHVSAHSTTKILHLIPTNSANEFCTKTVIVKDNSITGTVDNHNRATNANKVRLHEILEY
;
A
#
# COMPACT_ATOMS: atom_id res chain seq x y z
N MET A 1 35.38 80.82 10.19
CA MET A 1 34.91 82.20 9.93
C MET A 1 33.81 82.12 8.90
N ALA A 2 32.56 82.45 9.29
CA ALA A 2 31.41 82.41 8.40
C ALA A 2 31.27 83.77 7.68
N GLU A 3 31.28 83.77 6.35
CA GLU A 3 31.10 84.98 5.54
C GLU A 3 29.64 85.44 5.59
N ILE A 4 29.44 86.72 5.94
CA ILE A 4 28.12 87.36 5.96
C ILE A 4 27.84 87.89 4.56
N THR A 5 26.93 87.26 3.82
CA THR A 5 26.70 87.55 2.40
C THR A 5 25.61 88.59 2.12
N LYS A 6 24.95 89.14 3.16
CA LYS A 6 24.04 90.30 3.05
C LYS A 6 23.85 90.97 4.41
N ALA A 7 24.62 92.02 4.66
CA ALA A 7 24.34 92.96 5.74
C ALA A 7 23.32 93.98 5.26
N ARG A 8 22.16 94.07 5.92
CA ARG A 8 21.21 95.18 5.73
C ARG A 8 21.41 96.11 6.93
N THR A 9 22.05 97.26 6.72
CA THR A 9 22.32 98.22 7.78
C THR A 9 21.03 98.89 8.21
N LEU A 10 20.79 98.98 9.52
CA LEU A 10 19.65 99.69 10.11
C LEU A 10 20.21 100.78 11.02
N THR A 11 19.67 102.00 10.92
CA THR A 11 20.03 103.09 11.84
C THR A 11 19.08 103.04 13.04
N TYR A 12 19.63 102.91 14.24
CA TYR A 12 18.88 102.98 15.50
C TYR A 12 19.57 104.01 16.41
N ASP A 13 18.82 105.03 16.85
CA ASP A 13 19.33 106.16 17.64
C ASP A 13 20.59 106.85 17.07
N GLY A 14 20.68 106.90 15.74
CA GLY A 14 21.75 107.62 15.03
C GLY A 14 23.05 106.83 14.82
N GLU A 15 23.15 105.58 15.28
CA GLU A 15 24.25 104.67 14.94
C GLU A 15 23.82 103.56 13.97
N GLU A 16 24.74 103.15 13.09
CA GLU A 16 24.54 102.02 12.18
C GLU A 16 24.75 100.68 12.92
N VAL A 17 23.70 99.85 12.97
CA VAL A 17 23.72 98.55 13.63
C VAL A 17 23.52 97.43 12.61
N TYR A 18 24.36 96.39 12.70
CA TYR A 18 24.29 95.21 11.83
C TYR A 18 23.44 94.10 12.46
N ALA A 19 22.21 93.92 11.96
CA ALA A 19 21.36 92.81 12.38
C ALA A 19 21.72 91.53 11.61
N ARG A 20 22.06 90.45 12.33
CA ARG A 20 22.11 89.09 11.77
C ARG A 20 20.69 88.54 11.72
N SER A 21 20.04 88.57 10.56
CA SER A 21 18.79 87.85 10.36
C SER A 21 19.09 86.35 10.27
N HIS A 22 18.89 85.62 11.36
CA HIS A 22 18.89 84.16 11.33
C HIS A 22 17.53 83.71 10.78
N ILE A 23 17.41 83.73 9.47
CA ILE A 23 16.20 83.35 8.76
C ILE A 23 16.54 82.16 7.87
N ASP A 24 15.93 81.03 8.23
CA ASP A 24 15.58 79.87 7.41
C ASP A 24 16.34 78.54 7.48
N VAL A 25 17.24 78.28 8.43
CA VAL A 25 17.74 76.90 8.62
C VAL A 25 18.22 76.63 10.04
N VAL A 26 17.81 75.51 10.64
CA VAL A 26 18.58 74.88 11.72
C VAL A 26 20.03 74.77 11.23
N ASP A 27 20.95 75.35 11.98
CA ASP A 27 22.37 75.45 11.59
C ASP A 27 22.92 74.02 11.38
N GLY A 28 23.35 73.71 10.15
CA GLY A 28 23.90 72.40 9.77
C GLY A 28 22.99 71.44 9.00
N LEU A 29 21.70 71.74 8.79
CA LEU A 29 20.84 70.90 7.94
C LEU A 29 20.90 71.36 6.48
N ASP A 30 21.75 70.71 5.69
CA ASP A 30 21.81 70.95 4.23
C ASP A 30 20.51 70.46 3.56
N LYS A 31 19.59 71.39 3.30
CA LYS A 31 18.30 71.12 2.64
C LYS A 31 18.45 70.48 1.25
N SER A 32 19.62 70.61 0.61
CA SER A 32 19.90 69.95 -0.68
C SER A 32 20.06 68.42 -0.56
N LYS A 33 20.28 67.91 0.66
CA LYS A 33 20.45 66.47 0.95
C LYS A 33 19.17 65.77 1.43
N LEU A 34 18.08 66.51 1.68
CA LEU A 34 16.85 65.93 2.22
C LEU A 34 16.09 65.08 1.19
N LEU A 35 16.00 65.57 -0.05
CA LEU A 35 15.46 64.84 -1.19
C LEU A 35 16.20 65.33 -2.45
N THR A 36 16.55 64.40 -3.34
CA THR A 36 17.01 64.74 -4.69
C THR A 36 15.91 65.48 -5.45
N ASP A 37 16.28 66.29 -6.44
CA ASP A 37 15.30 67.01 -7.26
C ASP A 37 14.33 66.06 -7.97
N GLU A 38 14.79 64.86 -8.33
CA GLU A 38 13.93 63.80 -8.87
C GLU A 38 12.90 63.29 -7.85
N GLN A 39 13.29 63.12 -6.58
CA GLN A 39 12.36 62.70 -5.54
C GLN A 39 11.35 63.80 -5.19
N LYS A 40 11.77 65.07 -5.15
CA LYS A 40 10.85 66.21 -4.96
C LYS A 40 9.82 66.28 -6.09
N ARG A 41 10.28 66.16 -7.34
CA ARG A 41 9.43 66.12 -8.52
C ARG A 41 8.45 64.95 -8.51
N LYS A 42 8.88 63.77 -8.05
CA LYS A 42 7.99 62.60 -7.88
C LYS A 42 6.91 62.84 -6.82
N LEU A 43 7.25 63.53 -5.73
CA LEU A 43 6.31 63.85 -4.66
C LEU A 43 5.30 64.93 -5.07
N GLU A 44 5.75 65.98 -5.76
CA GLU A 44 4.87 67.04 -6.28
C GLU A 44 3.90 66.52 -7.36
N ASN A 45 4.34 65.56 -8.18
CA ASN A 45 3.49 64.89 -9.17
C ASN A 45 2.71 63.69 -8.60
N PHE A 46 2.86 63.39 -7.31
CA PHE A 46 2.12 62.30 -6.69
C PHE A 46 0.67 62.73 -6.47
N ASN A 47 -0.22 62.26 -7.33
CA ASN A 47 -1.65 62.44 -7.17
C ASN A 47 -2.29 61.11 -6.73
N ALA A 48 -2.60 60.99 -5.44
CA ALA A 48 -3.25 59.80 -4.89
C ALA A 48 -4.61 59.53 -5.56
N ASP A 49 -5.35 60.58 -5.93
CA ASP A 49 -6.66 60.48 -6.57
C ASP A 49 -6.57 60.00 -8.03
N ALA A 50 -5.37 60.04 -8.62
CA ALA A 50 -5.11 59.49 -9.96
C ALA A 50 -4.78 57.97 -9.93
N ILE A 51 -4.57 57.37 -8.75
CA ILE A 51 -4.30 55.94 -8.60
C ILE A 51 -5.62 55.19 -8.48
N ASP A 52 -6.12 54.71 -9.61
CA ASP A 52 -7.36 53.94 -9.70
C ASP A 52 -7.18 52.47 -9.28
N VAL A 53 -8.28 51.73 -9.13
CA VAL A 53 -8.28 50.28 -8.98
C VAL A 53 -7.67 49.66 -10.23
N ALA A 54 -6.77 48.69 -10.04
CA ALA A 54 -6.16 47.98 -11.16
C ALA A 54 -7.22 47.19 -11.95
N THR A 55 -7.16 47.27 -13.27
CA THR A 55 -7.91 46.41 -14.19
C THR A 55 -6.96 45.37 -14.81
N THR A 56 -7.49 44.40 -15.55
CA THR A 56 -6.66 43.42 -16.26
C THR A 56 -5.80 44.03 -17.37
N SER A 57 -6.13 45.25 -17.83
CA SER A 57 -5.43 45.96 -18.90
C SER A 57 -4.72 47.25 -18.45
N LYS A 58 -4.91 47.72 -17.21
CA LYS A 58 -4.37 48.99 -16.72
C LYS A 58 -3.87 48.84 -15.28
N ASN A 59 -2.63 49.27 -15.05
CA ASN A 59 -2.02 49.35 -13.71
C ASN A 59 -2.79 50.34 -12.82
N GLY A 60 -2.82 50.05 -11.53
CA GLY A 60 -3.43 50.89 -10.50
C GLY A 60 -2.71 50.66 -9.16
N LEU A 61 -3.49 50.43 -8.08
CA LEU A 61 -2.95 50.02 -6.77
C LEU A 61 -2.10 48.73 -6.77
N MET A 62 -2.23 47.91 -7.82
CA MET A 62 -1.35 46.80 -8.14
C MET A 62 -1.04 46.80 -9.64
N SER A 63 -0.12 45.95 -10.09
CA SER A 63 0.13 45.76 -11.53
C SER A 63 -1.05 45.08 -12.21
N ALA A 64 -1.31 45.38 -13.49
CA ALA A 64 -2.31 44.69 -14.30
C ALA A 64 -2.02 43.18 -14.39
N GLN A 65 -0.74 42.80 -14.37
CA GLN A 65 -0.30 41.41 -14.35
C GLN A 65 -0.74 40.71 -13.05
N ASP A 66 -0.55 41.35 -11.89
CA ASP A 66 -0.95 40.75 -10.61
C ASP A 66 -2.47 40.76 -10.44
N LYS A 67 -3.18 41.76 -10.98
CA LYS A 67 -4.65 41.74 -11.08
C LYS A 67 -5.14 40.53 -11.87
N THR A 68 -4.50 40.24 -13.00
CA THR A 68 -4.83 39.08 -13.84
C THR A 68 -4.62 37.76 -13.10
N LYS A 69 -3.52 37.62 -12.36
CA LYS A 69 -3.27 36.45 -11.50
C LYS A 69 -4.33 36.33 -10.40
N LEU A 70 -4.65 37.44 -9.72
CA LEU A 70 -5.64 37.47 -8.64
C LEU A 70 -7.04 37.10 -9.15
N ASP A 71 -7.43 37.61 -10.31
CA ASP A 71 -8.72 37.27 -10.92
C ASP A 71 -8.79 35.80 -11.34
N SER A 72 -7.69 35.24 -11.81
CA SER A 72 -7.60 33.81 -12.15
C SER A 72 -7.80 32.92 -10.91
N LEU A 73 -7.38 33.36 -9.71
CA LEU A 73 -7.64 32.64 -8.46
C LEU A 73 -9.11 32.66 -8.05
N LYS A 74 -9.83 33.76 -8.36
CA LYS A 74 -11.28 33.87 -8.07
C LYS A 74 -12.14 32.99 -8.98
N GLN A 75 -11.58 32.47 -10.07
CA GLN A 75 -12.27 31.53 -10.97
C GLN A 75 -12.23 30.08 -10.48
N PHE A 76 -11.73 29.82 -9.27
CA PHE A 76 -11.84 28.49 -8.67
C PHE A 76 -13.31 28.18 -8.35
N ASP A 77 -13.89 27.27 -9.13
CA ASP A 77 -15.22 26.74 -8.92
C ASP A 77 -15.13 25.30 -8.38
N PRO A 78 -15.51 25.03 -7.13
CA PRO A 78 -15.46 23.69 -6.55
C PRO A 78 -16.34 22.68 -7.30
N ASP A 79 -17.38 23.13 -8.01
CA ASP A 79 -18.27 22.25 -8.78
C ASP A 79 -17.59 21.67 -10.02
N THR A 80 -16.45 22.26 -10.45
CA THR A 80 -15.61 21.71 -11.53
C THR A 80 -14.73 20.55 -11.07
N LEU A 81 -14.59 20.33 -9.76
CA LEU A 81 -13.85 19.21 -9.21
C LEU A 81 -14.67 17.92 -9.37
N THR A 82 -14.16 17.02 -10.21
CA THR A 82 -14.81 15.73 -10.46
C THR A 82 -13.96 14.58 -9.94
N ASN A 83 -14.60 13.47 -9.58
CA ASN A 83 -13.88 12.24 -9.24
C ASN A 83 -13.13 11.73 -10.48
N ALA A 84 -11.88 11.31 -10.28
CA ALA A 84 -11.10 10.72 -11.36
C ALA A 84 -11.69 9.34 -11.75
N THR A 85 -11.73 9.09 -13.06
CA THR A 85 -12.03 7.77 -13.62
C THR A 85 -10.75 7.15 -14.18
N THR A 86 -10.79 5.89 -14.57
CA THR A 86 -9.64 5.22 -15.22
C THR A 86 -9.27 5.83 -16.57
N GLN A 87 -10.17 6.63 -17.18
CA GLN A 87 -10.00 7.25 -18.50
C GLN A 87 -9.89 8.79 -18.44
N LYS A 88 -10.38 9.43 -17.37
CA LYS A 88 -10.43 10.89 -17.24
C LYS A 88 -9.88 11.35 -15.89
N ALA A 89 -8.96 12.32 -15.92
CA ALA A 89 -8.44 12.95 -14.71
C ALA A 89 -9.53 13.73 -13.97
N GLY A 90 -9.38 13.81 -12.66
CA GLY A 90 -10.25 14.56 -11.74
C GLY A 90 -9.41 15.09 -10.59
N LEU A 91 -9.80 14.81 -9.34
CA LEU A 91 -9.01 15.08 -8.12
C LEU A 91 -7.64 14.38 -8.06
N MET A 92 -7.39 13.45 -8.98
CA MET A 92 -6.10 12.80 -9.21
C MET A 92 -5.93 12.53 -10.70
N SER A 93 -4.73 12.14 -11.14
CA SER A 93 -4.51 11.74 -12.53
C SER A 93 -5.24 10.42 -12.85
N ALA A 94 -5.64 10.24 -14.12
CA ALA A 94 -6.24 8.98 -14.56
C ALA A 94 -5.27 7.80 -14.39
N GLU A 95 -3.96 8.06 -14.51
CA GLU A 95 -2.90 7.08 -14.29
C GLU A 95 -2.81 6.65 -12.82
N ASP A 96 -2.80 7.60 -11.89
CA ASP A 96 -2.77 7.26 -10.46
C ASP A 96 -4.05 6.54 -10.04
N LYS A 97 -5.18 6.86 -10.68
CA LYS A 97 -6.44 6.14 -10.45
C LYS A 97 -6.35 4.69 -10.90
N ARG A 98 -5.75 4.41 -12.07
CA ARG A 98 -5.49 3.05 -12.55
C ARG A 98 -4.62 2.26 -11.57
N ARG A 99 -3.51 2.85 -11.14
CA ARG A 99 -2.62 2.23 -10.14
C ARG A 99 -3.34 1.92 -8.83
N LEU A 100 -4.16 2.86 -8.35
CA LEU A 100 -4.94 2.65 -7.13
C LEU A 100 -5.99 1.54 -7.29
N ASP A 101 -6.58 1.38 -8.48
CA ASP A 101 -7.51 0.29 -8.77
C ASP A 101 -6.79 -1.06 -8.88
N GLU A 102 -5.60 -1.09 -9.47
CA GLU A 102 -4.74 -2.28 -9.53
C GLU A 102 -4.31 -2.74 -8.13
N LEU A 103 -4.09 -1.81 -7.19
CA LEU A 103 -3.87 -2.15 -5.78
C LEU A 103 -5.07 -2.89 -5.17
N LYS A 104 -6.29 -2.68 -5.66
CA LYS A 104 -7.49 -3.41 -5.19
C LYS A 104 -7.68 -4.76 -5.86
N THR A 105 -7.16 -4.96 -7.08
CA THR A 105 -7.33 -6.21 -7.83
C THR A 105 -6.16 -7.18 -7.64
N ASN A 106 -4.96 -6.68 -7.35
CA ASN A 106 -3.74 -7.48 -7.19
C ASN A 106 -3.20 -7.53 -5.76
N SER A 107 -3.70 -6.69 -4.85
CA SER A 107 -3.45 -6.98 -3.42
C SER A 107 -4.35 -8.14 -3.03
N ASN A 108 -3.74 -9.20 -2.54
CA ASN A 108 -4.42 -10.08 -1.59
C ASN A 108 -5.03 -9.16 -0.53
N ALA A 109 -6.31 -9.35 -0.20
CA ALA A 109 -6.93 -8.60 0.88
C ALA A 109 -5.97 -8.61 2.08
N TYR A 110 -5.70 -7.44 2.68
CA TYR A 110 -4.99 -7.38 3.95
C TYR A 110 -5.91 -7.96 5.02
N ASP A 111 -5.99 -9.29 5.04
CA ASP A 111 -6.74 -10.06 5.99
C ASP A 111 -5.85 -10.20 7.22
N LYS A 112 -6.04 -9.28 8.18
CA LYS A 112 -5.50 -9.45 9.54
C LYS A 112 -6.33 -10.46 10.33
N GLY A 113 -7.46 -10.90 9.78
CA GLY A 113 -8.01 -12.20 10.11
C GLY A 113 -7.10 -13.24 9.45
N LEU A 114 -6.60 -14.17 10.24
CA LEU A 114 -6.42 -15.51 9.70
C LEU A 114 -7.76 -15.83 9.02
N SER A 115 -7.84 -15.75 7.69
CA SER A 115 -8.93 -16.39 6.95
C SER A 115 -9.06 -17.73 7.64
N ASN A 116 -10.20 -18.05 8.23
CA ASN A 116 -10.39 -19.33 8.88
C ASN A 116 -9.97 -20.36 7.83
N ALA A 117 -8.71 -20.79 7.89
CA ALA A 117 -8.22 -21.99 7.28
C ALA A 117 -8.94 -22.98 8.17
N THR A 118 -10.20 -23.22 7.82
CA THR A 118 -10.94 -24.35 8.30
C THR A 118 -10.01 -25.46 7.88
N ALA A 119 -9.19 -25.91 8.82
CA ALA A 119 -8.35 -27.09 8.71
C ALA A 119 -9.31 -28.29 8.72
N SER A 120 -10.28 -28.26 7.82
CA SER A 120 -11.14 -29.36 7.48
C SER A 120 -10.33 -30.10 6.45
N SER A 121 -9.42 -30.96 6.92
CA SER A 121 -9.04 -32.13 6.16
C SER A 121 -10.33 -32.81 5.70
N SER A 122 -10.71 -32.58 4.45
CA SER A 122 -11.93 -33.16 3.90
C SER A 122 -11.71 -34.66 3.74
N VAL A 123 -12.68 -35.44 4.18
CA VAL A 123 -12.68 -36.88 4.03
C VAL A 123 -12.85 -37.21 2.55
N ILE A 124 -11.80 -37.74 1.92
CA ILE A 124 -11.81 -38.17 0.51
C ILE A 124 -12.44 -39.57 0.39
N ALA A 125 -12.22 -40.42 1.37
CA ALA A 125 -12.89 -41.71 1.51
C ALA A 125 -12.95 -42.12 2.98
N ALA A 126 -14.10 -42.60 3.44
CA ALA A 126 -14.30 -43.08 4.80
C ALA A 126 -14.92 -44.47 4.83
N ASN A 127 -14.90 -45.09 6.01
CA ASN A 127 -15.48 -46.42 6.26
C ASN A 127 -14.94 -47.48 5.30
N ILE A 128 -13.70 -47.34 4.82
CA ILE A 128 -13.07 -48.29 3.91
C ILE A 128 -12.99 -49.65 4.60
N ASN A 129 -12.37 -49.66 5.79
CA ASN A 129 -12.24 -50.83 6.67
C ASN A 129 -11.80 -52.10 5.91
N LYS A 130 -10.80 -51.97 5.05
CA LYS A 130 -10.22 -53.09 4.26
C LYS A 130 -8.73 -53.26 4.54
N TRP A 131 -8.23 -54.47 4.31
CA TRP A 131 -6.80 -54.75 4.19
C TRP A 131 -6.41 -54.69 2.71
N PRO A 132 -6.16 -53.50 2.13
CA PRO A 132 -6.05 -53.34 0.69
C PRO A 132 -5.04 -54.34 0.13
N ASN A 133 -5.51 -55.39 -0.54
CA ASN A 133 -4.68 -56.38 -1.22
C ASN A 133 -4.65 -56.06 -2.73
N ALA A 134 -3.96 -56.87 -3.53
CA ALA A 134 -3.81 -56.62 -4.97
C ALA A 134 -5.13 -56.51 -5.76
N THR A 135 -6.24 -57.05 -5.25
CA THR A 135 -7.55 -56.96 -5.91
C THR A 135 -8.44 -55.87 -5.31
N GLN A 136 -8.04 -55.27 -4.19
CA GLN A 136 -8.81 -54.22 -3.52
C GLN A 136 -8.32 -52.85 -3.92
N THR A 137 -9.22 -52.10 -4.55
CA THR A 137 -9.01 -50.71 -4.95
C THR A 137 -10.04 -49.82 -4.25
N VAL A 138 -9.56 -48.72 -3.69
CA VAL A 138 -10.38 -47.64 -3.14
C VAL A 138 -10.39 -46.51 -4.15
N ASN A 139 -11.57 -46.14 -4.65
CA ASN A 139 -11.72 -44.97 -5.51
C ASN A 139 -11.82 -43.71 -4.65
N LEU A 140 -11.16 -42.64 -5.09
CA LEU A 140 -11.14 -41.36 -4.40
C LEU A 140 -12.27 -40.48 -4.92
N SER A 141 -12.98 -39.80 -4.00
CA SER A 141 -14.03 -38.83 -4.37
C SER A 141 -13.45 -37.54 -4.96
N LYS A 142 -12.18 -37.24 -4.67
CA LYS A 142 -11.40 -36.12 -5.19
C LYS A 142 -10.04 -36.63 -5.64
N LYS A 143 -9.51 -36.13 -6.76
CA LYS A 143 -8.19 -36.56 -7.23
C LYS A 143 -7.08 -36.03 -6.34
N VAL A 144 -6.00 -36.80 -6.21
CA VAL A 144 -4.83 -36.39 -5.43
C VAL A 144 -4.17 -35.14 -6.05
N SER A 145 -4.15 -35.02 -7.38
CA SER A 145 -3.63 -33.83 -8.07
C SER A 145 -4.46 -32.56 -7.82
N GLU A 146 -5.75 -32.73 -7.52
CA GLU A 146 -6.71 -31.65 -7.22
C GLU A 146 -6.68 -31.26 -5.74
N CYS A 147 -5.99 -32.04 -4.89
CA CYS A 147 -5.79 -31.72 -3.48
C CYS A 147 -4.80 -30.56 -3.32
N GLN A 148 -4.94 -29.80 -2.22
CA GLN A 148 -4.07 -28.64 -1.97
C GLN A 148 -2.60 -29.07 -1.85
N ASN A 149 -2.28 -30.01 -0.96
CA ASN A 149 -0.90 -30.48 -0.74
C ASN A 149 -0.76 -31.99 -1.03
N GLY A 150 -1.78 -32.78 -0.69
CA GLY A 150 -1.79 -34.21 -0.93
C GLY A 150 -2.88 -34.90 -0.14
N ILE A 151 -2.61 -36.14 0.26
CA ILE A 151 -3.54 -36.95 1.05
C ILE A 151 -2.85 -37.55 2.26
N VAL A 152 -3.64 -37.90 3.27
CA VAL A 152 -3.20 -38.70 4.41
C VAL A 152 -3.96 -40.01 4.42
N LEU A 153 -3.24 -41.12 4.42
CA LEU A 153 -3.81 -42.45 4.64
C LEU A 153 -3.91 -42.70 6.14
N VAL A 154 -5.13 -42.98 6.59
CA VAL A 154 -5.42 -43.25 8.00
C VAL A 154 -5.54 -44.76 8.19
N TRP A 155 -4.57 -45.31 8.87
CA TRP A 155 -4.49 -46.72 9.23
C TRP A 155 -4.98 -46.90 10.67
N ARG A 156 -5.69 -48.00 10.95
CA ARG A 156 -6.09 -48.35 12.31
C ARG A 156 -5.89 -49.82 12.61
N SER A 157 -5.76 -50.15 13.89
CA SER A 157 -5.85 -51.54 14.38
C SER A 157 -7.14 -52.20 13.91
N ASP A 158 -7.06 -53.48 13.53
CA ASP A 158 -8.22 -54.24 13.05
C ASP A 158 -9.13 -54.71 14.19
N THR A 159 -8.53 -55.01 15.35
CA THR A 159 -9.22 -55.60 16.50
C THR A 159 -9.68 -54.58 17.53
N GLU A 160 -9.04 -53.41 17.58
CA GLU A 160 -9.25 -52.38 18.62
C GLU A 160 -9.38 -50.98 17.97
N ASP A 161 -10.00 -50.04 18.68
CA ASP A 161 -10.24 -48.66 18.20
C ASP A 161 -9.38 -47.62 18.93
N ASP A 162 -8.14 -47.97 19.19
CA ASP A 162 -7.23 -47.20 20.04
C ASP A 162 -5.92 -46.81 19.36
N ASN A 163 -5.60 -47.43 18.22
CA ASN A 163 -4.31 -47.23 17.55
C ASN A 163 -4.48 -46.77 16.10
N TYR A 164 -4.16 -45.49 15.87
CA TYR A 164 -4.27 -44.79 14.59
C TYR A 164 -2.90 -44.34 14.09
N HIS A 165 -2.63 -44.57 12.81
CA HIS A 165 -1.40 -44.15 12.15
C HIS A 165 -1.71 -43.36 10.88
N TYR A 166 -1.02 -42.23 10.75
CA TYR A 166 -1.22 -41.28 9.65
C TYR A 166 0.00 -41.32 8.73
N GLN A 167 -0.24 -41.62 7.47
CA GLN A 167 0.78 -41.61 6.43
C GLN A 167 0.49 -40.52 5.42
N TYR A 168 1.31 -39.48 5.42
CA TYR A 168 1.22 -38.43 4.41
C TYR A 168 1.77 -38.89 3.06
N VAL A 169 1.02 -38.59 2.00
CA VAL A 169 1.40 -38.81 0.61
C VAL A 169 1.28 -37.47 -0.15
N PRO A 170 2.39 -36.86 -0.58
CA PRO A 170 2.35 -35.60 -1.30
C PRO A 170 1.75 -35.79 -2.69
N LYS A 171 1.01 -34.79 -3.19
CA LYS A 171 0.43 -34.87 -4.55
C LYS A 171 1.45 -35.01 -5.67
N TYR A 172 2.70 -34.57 -5.43
CA TYR A 172 3.80 -34.82 -6.36
C TYR A 172 4.04 -36.32 -6.63
N HIS A 173 3.73 -37.19 -5.65
CA HIS A 173 3.88 -38.63 -5.83
C HIS A 173 3.00 -39.15 -6.97
N VAL A 174 1.74 -38.69 -7.09
CA VAL A 174 0.87 -39.17 -8.17
C VAL A 174 1.28 -38.63 -9.54
N SER A 175 1.91 -37.45 -9.60
CA SER A 175 2.39 -36.91 -10.87
C SER A 175 3.70 -37.57 -11.34
N ALA A 176 4.61 -37.89 -10.42
CA ALA A 176 5.94 -38.42 -10.76
C ALA A 176 6.07 -39.95 -10.64
N HIS A 177 5.29 -40.58 -9.77
CA HIS A 177 5.54 -41.94 -9.26
C HIS A 177 4.27 -42.80 -9.09
N SER A 178 3.19 -42.53 -9.82
CA SER A 178 1.87 -43.19 -9.67
C SER A 178 1.82 -44.71 -9.86
N THR A 179 2.89 -45.32 -10.37
CA THR A 179 3.03 -46.78 -10.54
C THR A 179 3.92 -47.42 -9.47
N THR A 180 4.52 -46.63 -8.59
CA THR A 180 5.45 -47.11 -7.57
C THR A 180 4.72 -47.51 -6.29
N LYS A 181 5.36 -48.42 -5.54
CA LYS A 181 4.85 -48.88 -4.24
C LYS A 181 5.27 -47.89 -3.15
N ILE A 182 4.31 -47.49 -2.33
CA ILE A 182 4.55 -46.81 -1.06
C ILE A 182 4.51 -47.86 0.05
N LEU A 183 5.58 -47.94 0.84
CA LEU A 183 5.70 -48.83 2.00
C LEU A 183 5.55 -48.02 3.30
N HIS A 184 4.83 -48.59 4.27
CA HIS A 184 4.66 -48.05 5.61
C HIS A 184 4.87 -49.15 6.65
N LEU A 185 5.76 -48.91 7.62
CA LEU A 185 5.97 -49.79 8.76
C LEU A 185 5.16 -49.23 9.95
N ILE A 186 4.23 -50.03 10.47
CA ILE A 186 3.22 -49.61 11.43
C ILE A 186 3.33 -50.47 12.68
N PRO A 187 3.63 -49.92 13.86
CA PRO A 187 3.52 -50.65 15.13
C PRO A 187 2.12 -51.24 15.32
N THR A 188 2.03 -52.45 15.88
CA THR A 188 0.74 -53.03 16.29
C THR A 188 0.53 -52.86 17.81
N ASN A 189 -0.61 -53.32 18.33
CA ASN A 189 -0.93 -53.26 19.76
C ASN A 189 -0.14 -54.32 20.57
N SER A 190 0.72 -55.11 19.92
CA SER A 190 1.59 -56.09 20.57
C SER A 190 3.00 -55.54 20.76
N ALA A 191 3.60 -55.82 21.91
CA ALA A 191 4.94 -55.33 22.24
C ALA A 191 5.98 -55.76 21.21
N ASN A 192 6.77 -54.78 20.71
CA ASN A 192 7.81 -54.97 19.69
C ASN A 192 7.34 -55.63 18.39
N GLU A 193 6.07 -55.51 18.04
CA GLU A 193 5.52 -56.06 16.80
C GLU A 193 5.16 -54.94 15.81
N PHE A 194 5.52 -55.16 14.55
CA PHE A 194 5.22 -54.25 13.45
C PHE A 194 4.48 -54.97 12.32
N CYS A 195 3.66 -54.20 11.63
CA CYS A 195 2.95 -54.55 10.41
C CYS A 195 3.57 -53.77 9.25
N THR A 196 3.74 -54.43 8.10
CA THR A 196 4.12 -53.73 6.85
C THR A 196 2.91 -53.55 5.95
N LYS A 197 2.69 -52.33 5.48
CA LYS A 197 1.66 -51.99 4.49
C LYS A 197 2.26 -51.43 3.23
N THR A 198 1.83 -51.97 2.10
CA THR A 198 2.31 -51.56 0.79
C THR A 198 1.15 -51.26 -0.13
N VAL A 199 1.04 -50.02 -0.61
CA VAL A 199 -0.02 -49.54 -1.50
C VAL A 199 0.55 -48.86 -2.73
N ILE A 200 -0.24 -48.78 -3.79
CA ILE A 200 0.05 -47.98 -4.99
C ILE A 200 -1.00 -46.87 -5.03
N VAL A 201 -0.55 -45.62 -5.00
CA VAL A 201 -1.41 -44.44 -5.01
C VAL A 201 -1.41 -43.84 -6.41
N LYS A 202 -2.56 -43.90 -7.07
CA LYS A 202 -2.84 -43.22 -8.34
C LYS A 202 -3.69 -41.99 -8.07
N ASP A 203 -3.82 -41.17 -9.10
CA ASP A 203 -4.51 -39.89 -8.99
C ASP A 203 -5.97 -40.02 -8.50
N ASN A 204 -6.68 -41.07 -8.93
CA ASN A 204 -8.10 -41.28 -8.60
C ASN A 204 -8.35 -42.51 -7.70
N SER A 205 -7.31 -43.24 -7.32
CA SER A 205 -7.50 -44.53 -6.67
C SER A 205 -6.29 -45.00 -5.90
N ILE A 206 -6.51 -45.78 -4.85
CA ILE A 206 -5.45 -46.49 -4.11
C ILE A 206 -5.70 -47.98 -4.23
N THR A 207 -4.68 -48.73 -4.65
CA THR A 207 -4.75 -50.19 -4.74
C THR A 207 -3.73 -50.81 -3.80
N GLY A 208 -4.14 -51.87 -3.13
CA GLY A 208 -3.24 -52.68 -2.33
C GLY A 208 -2.25 -53.50 -3.12
N THR A 209 -1.44 -54.26 -2.41
CA THR A 209 -0.53 -55.26 -3.02
C THR A 209 -0.74 -56.62 -2.38
N VAL A 210 -0.23 -57.68 -3.01
CA VAL A 210 -0.31 -59.05 -2.47
C VAL A 210 0.34 -59.16 -1.08
N ASP A 211 1.32 -58.30 -0.81
CA ASP A 211 2.07 -58.23 0.45
C ASP A 211 1.16 -57.92 1.66
N ASN A 212 0.03 -57.25 1.42
CA ASN A 212 -0.91 -56.84 2.46
C ASN A 212 -1.83 -57.97 2.95
N HIS A 213 -1.64 -59.20 2.47
CA HIS A 213 -2.33 -60.40 2.97
C HIS A 213 -1.36 -61.39 3.65
N ASN A 214 -0.10 -60.99 3.87
CA ASN A 214 0.91 -61.86 4.47
C ASN A 214 0.82 -61.85 6.01
N ARG A 215 0.56 -63.02 6.60
CA ARG A 215 0.52 -63.21 8.06
C ARG A 215 1.91 -63.11 8.71
N ALA A 216 2.97 -63.45 7.97
CA ALA A 216 4.34 -63.34 8.49
C ALA A 216 4.78 -61.89 8.70
N THR A 217 4.16 -60.93 8.00
CA THR A 217 4.40 -59.48 8.16
C THR A 217 3.30 -58.80 8.97
N ASN A 218 2.44 -59.58 9.64
CA ASN A 218 1.30 -59.09 10.42
C ASN A 218 0.36 -58.15 9.66
N ALA A 219 0.31 -58.25 8.32
CA ALA A 219 -0.43 -57.32 7.49
C ALA A 219 -1.94 -57.34 7.78
N ASN A 220 -2.48 -58.41 8.35
CA ASN A 220 -3.90 -58.48 8.73
C ASN A 220 -4.26 -57.75 10.03
N LYS A 221 -3.28 -57.23 10.79
CA LYS A 221 -3.54 -56.55 12.08
C LYS A 221 -3.91 -55.07 11.96
N VAL A 222 -3.66 -54.47 10.79
CA VAL A 222 -3.94 -53.05 10.53
C VAL A 222 -4.76 -52.95 9.25
N ARG A 223 -5.78 -52.10 9.21
CA ARG A 223 -6.60 -51.86 8.02
C ARG A 223 -6.60 -50.38 7.63
N LEU A 224 -6.83 -50.11 6.35
CA LEU A 224 -7.07 -48.75 5.88
C LEU A 224 -8.47 -48.34 6.32
N HIS A 225 -8.56 -47.27 7.09
CA HIS A 225 -9.81 -46.76 7.64
C HIS A 225 -10.38 -45.65 6.77
N GLU A 226 -9.56 -44.61 6.54
CA GLU A 226 -9.96 -43.36 5.90
C GLU A 226 -8.81 -42.77 5.07
N ILE A 227 -9.17 -41.85 4.19
CA ILE A 227 -8.25 -41.03 3.41
C ILE A 227 -8.71 -39.59 3.54
N LEU A 228 -7.79 -38.73 3.97
CA LEU A 228 -8.05 -37.31 4.23
C LEU A 228 -7.28 -36.44 3.25
N GLU A 229 -7.81 -35.28 2.91
CA GLU A 229 -7.05 -34.23 2.24
C GLU A 229 -6.09 -33.52 3.22
N TYR A 230 -4.90 -33.18 2.71
CA TYR A 230 -3.88 -32.37 3.38
C TYR A 230 -3.59 -31.09 2.61
#